data_AF-A0A0T9TBX8-F1
#
_entry.id   AF-A0A0T9TBX8-F1
#
_cell.length_a   1.000
_cell.length_b   1.000
_cell.length_c   1.000
_cell.angle_alpha   90.00
_cell.angle_beta   90.00
_cell.angle_gamma   90.00
#
_symmetry.space_group_name_H-M   'P 1'
#
loop_
_entity.id
_entity.type
_entity.pdbx_description
1 polymer ?
#
loop_
_entity_poly.entity_id
_entity_poly.type
_entity_poly.pdbx_seq_one_letter_code
_entity_poly.pdbx_strand_id
1 'polypeptide(L)'
;MKQFPFDKRYEIEDANGTIEFYIDGDEYIRGLDGVPGYRIDGYEVYEHNAAAKLAGFLEGKHITTPDADILLTILDDQQPTD
;
A
#
# COMPACT_ATOMS: atom_id res chain seq x y z
N MET A 1 15.64 3.48 -9.29
CA MET A 1 14.71 2.55 -8.61
C MET A 1 13.37 2.61 -9.33
N LYS A 2 12.62 1.50 -9.42
CA LYS A 2 11.35 1.44 -10.17
C LYS A 2 10.19 1.88 -9.28
N GLN A 3 9.31 2.72 -9.82
CA GLN A 3 8.04 3.12 -9.20
C GLN A 3 7.10 1.91 -9.07
N PHE A 4 6.19 1.94 -8.09
CA PHE A 4 5.16 0.90 -7.96
C PHE A 4 4.31 0.83 -9.24
N PRO A 5 4.09 -0.39 -9.80
CA PRO A 5 3.29 -0.54 -11.01
C PRO A 5 1.81 -0.42 -10.66
N PHE A 6 1.23 0.77 -10.89
CA PHE A 6 -0.21 0.99 -10.77
C PHE A 6 -0.96 0.45 -12.00
N ASP A 7 -0.71 -0.82 -12.38
CA ASP A 7 -1.17 -1.41 -13.65
C ASP A 7 -2.41 -2.31 -13.50
N LYS A 8 -2.75 -2.72 -12.28
CA LYS A 8 -3.91 -3.54 -11.97
C LYS A 8 -4.44 -3.24 -10.57
N ARG A 9 -5.48 -4.00 -10.18
CA ARG A 9 -5.96 -4.04 -8.80
C ARG A 9 -5.05 -4.93 -7.96
N TYR A 10 -4.66 -4.43 -6.79
CA TYR A 10 -3.91 -5.17 -5.78
C TYR A 10 -4.73 -5.25 -4.49
N GLU A 11 -4.79 -6.43 -3.90
CA GLU A 11 -5.32 -6.62 -2.55
C GLU A 11 -4.23 -6.31 -1.53
N ILE A 12 -4.64 -5.81 -0.36
CA ILE A 12 -3.70 -5.36 0.67
C ILE A 12 -4.17 -5.86 2.03
N GLU A 13 -3.25 -6.52 2.73
CA GLU A 13 -3.41 -6.95 4.11
C GLU A 13 -3.00 -5.84 5.09
N ASP A 14 -3.73 -5.75 6.20
CA ASP A 14 -3.30 -5.00 7.37
C ASP A 14 -2.15 -5.73 8.12
N ALA A 15 -1.66 -5.11 9.19
CA ALA A 15 -0.62 -5.70 10.04
C ALA A 15 -1.01 -7.04 10.70
N ASN A 16 -2.30 -7.39 10.73
CA ASN A 16 -2.82 -8.64 11.28
C ASN A 16 -3.01 -9.72 10.21
N GLY A 17 -2.75 -9.43 8.93
CA GLY A 17 -2.99 -10.34 7.80
C GLY A 17 -4.44 -10.36 7.32
N THR A 18 -5.24 -9.35 7.65
CA THR A 18 -6.63 -9.22 7.17
C THR A 18 -6.67 -8.36 5.93
N ILE A 19 -7.30 -8.86 4.85
CA ILE A 19 -7.49 -8.11 3.60
C ILE A 19 -8.62 -7.10 3.80
N GLU A 20 -8.25 -5.85 4.10
CA GLU A 20 -9.20 -4.74 4.32
C GLU A 20 -8.95 -3.56 3.38
N PHE A 21 -7.90 -3.64 2.55
CA PHE A 21 -7.48 -2.55 1.69
C PHE A 21 -7.23 -3.02 0.25
N TYR A 22 -7.24 -2.07 -0.69
CA TYR A 22 -6.86 -2.31 -2.07
C TYR A 22 -6.30 -1.07 -2.77
N ILE A 23 -5.52 -1.31 -3.83
CA ILE A 23 -5.14 -0.31 -4.85
C ILE A 23 -5.86 -0.69 -6.14
N ASP A 24 -6.34 0.29 -6.92
CA ASP A 24 -7.08 0.05 -8.16
C ASP A 24 -6.54 0.90 -9.31
N GLY A 25 -5.35 0.53 -9.82
CA GLY A 25 -4.73 1.18 -10.97
C GLY A 25 -4.29 2.64 -10.76
N ASP A 26 -4.20 3.10 -9.51
CA ASP A 26 -3.76 4.46 -9.18
C ASP A 26 -3.00 4.55 -7.85
N GLU A 27 -2.56 5.75 -7.48
CA GLU A 27 -1.70 5.99 -6.32
C GLU A 27 -2.38 5.85 -4.95
N TYR A 28 -3.66 5.47 -4.89
CA TYR A 28 -4.43 5.49 -3.63
C TYR A 28 -4.70 4.09 -3.09
N ILE A 29 -4.44 3.93 -1.79
CA ILE A 29 -4.85 2.77 -1.01
C ILE A 29 -6.20 3.10 -0.37
N ARG A 30 -7.19 2.27 -0.65
CA ARG A 30 -8.59 2.43 -0.22
C ARG A 30 -8.99 1.33 0.74
N GLY A 31 -9.86 1.65 1.69
CA GLY A 31 -10.60 0.63 2.44
C GLY A 31 -11.64 -0.06 1.56
N LEU A 32 -12.25 -1.14 2.03
CA LEU A 32 -13.31 -1.87 1.31
C LEU A 32 -14.55 -1.02 0.97
N ASP A 33 -14.73 0.10 1.66
CA ASP A 33 -15.77 1.10 1.39
C ASP A 33 -15.44 2.02 0.18
N GLY A 34 -14.23 1.88 -0.39
CA GLY A 34 -13.72 2.66 -1.51
C GLY A 34 -13.17 4.03 -1.13
N VAL A 35 -13.12 4.38 0.16
CA VAL A 35 -12.59 5.65 0.63
C VAL A 35 -11.06 5.58 0.70
N PRO A 36 -10.33 6.54 0.08
CA PRO A 36 -8.87 6.58 0.20
C PRO A 36 -8.42 6.82 1.64
N GLY A 37 -7.63 5.89 2.18
CA GLY A 37 -6.97 6.02 3.48
C GLY A 37 -5.53 6.53 3.35
N TYR A 38 -4.84 6.12 2.28
CA TYR A 38 -3.44 6.50 2.02
C TYR A 38 -3.18 6.83 0.55
N ARG A 39 -2.08 7.53 0.28
CA ARG A 39 -1.55 7.84 -1.05
C ARG A 39 -0.07 7.49 -1.13
N ILE A 40 0.34 6.79 -2.19
CA ILE A 40 1.73 6.45 -2.50
C ILE A 40 2.31 7.51 -3.44
N ASP A 41 3.37 8.19 -3.03
CA ASP A 41 4.12 9.15 -3.85
C ASP A 41 5.58 8.69 -3.94
N GLY A 42 5.95 8.11 -5.08
CA GLY A 42 7.23 7.43 -5.24
C GLY A 42 7.37 6.22 -4.30
N TYR A 43 8.14 6.37 -3.23
CA TYR A 43 8.33 5.37 -2.17
C TYR A 43 7.72 5.82 -0.84
N GLU A 44 7.21 7.04 -0.74
CA GLU A 44 6.62 7.57 0.47
C GLU A 44 5.11 7.30 0.47
N VAL A 45 4.56 6.97 1.63
CA VAL A 45 3.13 6.71 1.80
C VAL A 45 2.59 7.69 2.81
N TYR A 46 1.56 8.44 2.43
CA TYR A 46 0.96 9.50 3.23
C TYR A 46 -0.49 9.17 3.59
N GLU A 47 -0.95 9.61 4.75
CA GLU A 47 -2.38 9.58 5.10
C GLU A 47 -3.17 10.51 4.18
N HIS A 48 -4.28 10.03 3.60
CA HIS A 48 -5.06 10.80 2.62
C HIS A 48 -5.70 12.06 3.23
N ASN A 49 -6.23 11.94 4.46
CA ASN A 49 -7.00 13.01 5.13
C ASN A 49 -6.12 14.00 5.91
N ALA A 50 -4.82 13.75 6.03
CA ALA A 50 -3.88 14.62 6.73
C ALA A 50 -2.79 15.07 5.76
N ALA A 51 -2.94 16.29 5.24
CA ALA A 51 -1.98 16.86 4.29
C ALA A 51 -0.54 16.72 4.84
N ALA A 52 0.29 15.99 4.09
CA ALA A 52 1.71 15.74 4.38
C ALA A 52 2.04 14.92 5.65
N LYS A 53 1.09 14.15 6.21
CA LYS A 53 1.44 13.20 7.28
C LYS A 53 1.97 11.90 6.68
N LEU A 54 3.29 11.73 6.76
CA LEU A 54 3.97 10.50 6.36
C LEU A 54 3.49 9.34 7.25
N ALA A 55 2.86 8.35 6.64
CA ALA A 55 2.45 7.11 7.28
C ALA A 55 3.56 6.06 7.26
N GLY A 56 4.36 6.04 6.19
CA GLY A 56 5.39 5.03 6.01
C GLY A 56 6.09 5.07 4.66
N PHE A 57 6.82 4.00 4.37
CA PHE A 57 7.59 3.83 3.15
C PHE A 57 7.24 2.51 2.47
N LEU A 58 7.13 2.55 1.15
CA LEU A 58 6.90 1.39 0.30
C LEU A 58 8.24 0.74 -0.07
N GLU A 59 8.46 -0.48 0.41
CA GLU A 59 9.65 -1.29 0.17
C GLU A 59 9.24 -2.66 -0.39
N GLY A 60 9.39 -2.83 -1.70
CA GLY A 60 8.93 -4.03 -2.40
C GLY A 60 7.41 -4.15 -2.32
N LYS A 61 6.93 -5.10 -1.50
CA LYS A 61 5.50 -5.33 -1.25
C LYS A 61 5.02 -4.83 0.12
N HIS A 62 5.92 -4.34 0.96
CA HIS A 62 5.59 -3.94 2.32
C HIS A 62 5.53 -2.42 2.41
N ILE A 63 4.56 -1.91 3.16
CA ILE A 63 4.53 -0.53 3.62
C ILE A 63 4.89 -0.56 5.09
N THR A 64 6.00 0.07 5.45
CA THR A 64 6.53 0.08 6.81
C THR A 64 6.41 1.47 7.43
N THR A 65 6.13 1.54 8.72
CA THR A 65 6.18 2.80 9.48
C THR A 65 7.61 3.35 9.53
N PRO A 66 7.82 4.62 9.91
CA PRO A 66 9.17 5.16 10.13
C PRO A 66 10.01 4.37 11.16
N ASP A 67 9.36 3.61 12.04
CA ASP A 67 9.98 2.74 13.05
C ASP A 67 10.26 1.32 12.54
N ALA A 68 10.04 1.06 11.24
CA ALA A 68 10.23 -0.22 10.54
C ALA A 68 9.23 -1.35 10.90
N ASP A 69 8.11 -1.02 11.54
CA ASP A 69 7.00 -1.96 11.71
C ASP A 69 6.20 -2.08 10.41
N ILE A 70 5.67 -3.27 10.10
CA ILE A 70 4.79 -3.46 8.93
C ILE A 70 3.45 -2.78 9.21
N LEU A 71 3.09 -1.83 8.36
CA LEU A 71 1.79 -1.17 8.35
C LEU A 71 0.79 -1.91 7.45
N LEU A 72 1.20 -2.19 6.20
CA LEU A 72 0.39 -2.86 5.19
C LEU A 72 1.26 -3.78 4.34
N THR A 73 0.68 -4.85 3.80
CA THR A 73 1.34 -5.74 2.83
C THR A 73 0.51 -5.86 1.55
N ILE A 74 1.12 -5.50 0.43
CA ILE A 74 0.54 -5.61 -0.90
C ILE A 74 0.64 -7.06 -1.36
N LEU A 75 -0.51 -7.65 -1.69
CA LEU A 75 -0.62 -8.97 -2.29
C LEU A 75 -0.51 -8.81 -3.80
N ASP A 76 0.64 -9.20 -4.35
CA ASP A 76 0.81 -9.34 -5.79
C ASP A 76 0.60 -10.81 -6.17
N ASP A 77 -0.21 -11.06 -7.19
CA ASP A 77 -0.47 -12.38 -7.80
C ASP A 77 0.77 -13.06 -8.41
N GLN A 78 1.98 -12.55 -8.17
CA GLN A 78 3.20 -13.22 -8.58
C GLN A 78 3.52 -14.40 -7.65
N GLN A 79 2.73 -15.46 -7.77
CA GLN A 79 3.33 -16.79 -7.77
C GLN A 79 4.12 -16.95 -9.07
N PRO A 80 5.42 -17.24 -8.95
CA PRO A 80 5.95 -18.45 -9.53
C PRO A 80 6.05 -19.45 -8.40
N THR A 81 5.09 -20.37 -8.35
CA THR A 81 5.41 -21.72 -7.94
C THR A 81 6.30 -22.32 -9.03
N ASP A 82 7.44 -22.85 -8.58
CA ASP A 82 8.51 -23.56 -9.31
C ASP A 82 9.58 -22.70 -10.03
#